data_AF-D4XMX0-F1
#
_entry.id   AF-D4XMX0-F1
#
_cell.length_a   1.000
_cell.length_b   1.000
_cell.length_c   1.000
_cell.angle_alpha   90.00
_cell.angle_beta   90.00
_cell.angle_gamma   90.00
#
_symmetry.space_group_name_H-M   'P 1'
#
loop_
_entity.id
_entity.type
_entity.pdbx_description
1 polymer ?
#
loop_
_entity_poly.entity_id
_entity_poly.type
_entity_poly.pdbx_seq_one_letter_code
_entity_poly.pdbx_strand_id
1 'polypeptide(L)'
;MIDLKPSINIWHDFKSNQIAGMWLFLGSRRSLQVVHPSIAQLILWGILGACTNSLYSWLVAGQVGDFNSQGLIGYALWPFIALIVGIFLSQRMNQPRLMLVPALLWLVLDTNILLLQCLVQYLGSNGYLNFIPDSIYNGFLPPLFAALFVWQSLAVIWVISRALNWPWWERALVFVATIATLVVWQLSVKDQPIWKVEERPASFAEDAFYAQSHLLNNALDQIQFSDLATSHWYFLGVAGDSYADVFRSEIERIKEQFDTRFGTFGRSIMLVNNPATRLDIPIASKTSIELALRRIGQQMNRDSDVLFLYMTSHGERNHFELENAPLDLGQIDPKWLRETLDKAGIRWRVIVISACYSGSFIPALQSPDTLIITASAADKTSFGCNSEADYTYFGRAFFDLAMREQDSMKMAFEQAKQTVTKWEIAQGVEPSEPQWSIGRNMELMLPQLEPYLFPNQRLASEPVKTQDNEHAATAKKSLF
;
A
#
# COMPACT_ATOMS: atom_id res chain seq x y z
N MET A 1 57.01 4.46 -11.07
CA MET A 1 56.47 3.08 -11.21
C MET A 1 55.51 2.84 -10.05
N ILE A 2 54.34 2.23 -10.28
CA ILE A 2 53.43 1.89 -9.18
C ILE A 2 54.05 0.71 -8.42
N ASP A 3 54.29 0.86 -7.12
CA ASP A 3 54.84 -0.21 -6.29
C ASP A 3 53.69 -0.95 -5.60
N LEU A 4 53.24 -2.05 -6.22
CA LEU A 4 52.15 -2.88 -5.71
C LEU A 4 52.68 -3.98 -4.80
N LYS A 5 52.26 -3.97 -3.54
CA LYS A 5 52.69 -4.94 -2.53
C LYS A 5 52.16 -6.35 -2.84
N PRO A 6 52.94 -7.41 -2.56
CA PRO A 6 52.46 -8.78 -2.70
C PRO A 6 51.40 -9.11 -1.65
N SER A 7 50.54 -10.07 -1.95
CA SER A 7 49.61 -10.67 -0.98
C SER A 7 50.38 -11.23 0.23
N ILE A 8 49.87 -10.98 1.45
CA ILE A 8 50.44 -11.49 2.70
C ILE A 8 49.58 -12.63 3.24
N ASN A 9 48.30 -12.33 3.50
CA ASN A 9 47.27 -13.31 3.78
C ASN A 9 45.89 -12.68 3.49
N ILE A 10 44.93 -13.51 3.10
CA ILE A 10 43.66 -13.57 3.85
C ILE A 10 43.05 -12.23 4.30
N TRP A 11 43.07 -12.09 5.61
CA TRP A 11 42.48 -11.02 6.40
C TRP A 11 43.28 -9.72 6.36
N HIS A 12 44.60 -9.82 6.29
CA HIS A 12 45.47 -8.66 6.11
C HIS A 12 45.15 -7.94 4.81
N ASP A 13 45.05 -8.69 3.72
CA ASP A 13 44.76 -8.15 2.40
C ASP A 13 43.34 -7.62 2.33
N PHE A 14 42.36 -8.29 2.96
CA PHE A 14 40.98 -7.80 3.06
C PHE A 14 40.93 -6.41 3.74
N LYS A 15 41.55 -6.27 4.92
CA LYS A 15 41.64 -5.00 5.65
C LYS A 15 42.38 -3.93 4.84
N SER A 16 43.47 -4.31 4.19
CA SER A 16 44.26 -3.38 3.37
C SER A 16 43.47 -2.91 2.15
N ASN A 17 42.76 -3.81 1.47
CA ASN A 17 41.94 -3.50 0.32
C ASN A 17 40.74 -2.61 0.70
N GLN A 18 40.12 -2.84 1.87
CA GLN A 18 39.11 -1.94 2.43
C GLN A 18 39.65 -0.51 2.60
N ILE A 19 40.85 -0.36 3.18
CA ILE A 19 41.51 0.94 3.34
C ILE A 19 41.86 1.55 1.98
N ALA A 20 42.31 0.74 1.03
CA ALA A 20 42.60 1.18 -0.32
C ALA A 20 41.32 1.71 -1.02
N GLY A 21 40.18 1.06 -0.81
CA GLY A 21 38.86 1.53 -1.25
C GLY A 21 38.54 2.92 -0.69
N MET A 22 38.67 3.13 0.62
CA MET A 22 38.43 4.47 1.22
C MET A 22 39.33 5.56 0.62
N TRP A 23 40.62 5.27 0.41
CA TRP A 23 41.51 6.21 -0.27
C TRP A 23 41.12 6.44 -1.74
N LEU A 24 40.61 5.41 -2.41
CA LEU A 24 40.11 5.51 -3.78
C LEU A 24 38.88 6.41 -3.82
N PHE A 25 37.94 6.26 -2.89
CA PHE A 25 36.76 7.11 -2.77
C PHE A 25 37.13 8.60 -2.69
N LEU A 26 38.21 8.92 -1.98
CA LEU A 26 38.75 10.28 -1.86
C LEU A 26 39.60 10.72 -3.08
N GLY A 27 39.69 9.90 -4.13
CA GLY A 27 40.48 10.18 -5.33
C GLY A 27 42.00 10.20 -5.08
N SER A 28 42.47 9.54 -4.02
CA SER A 28 43.87 9.57 -3.58
C SER A 28 44.70 8.43 -4.15
N ARG A 29 45.93 8.75 -4.59
CA ARG A 29 46.94 7.76 -5.03
C ARG A 29 47.41 6.83 -3.91
N ARG A 30 47.13 7.16 -2.64
CA ARG A 30 47.44 6.30 -1.49
C ARG A 30 46.75 4.93 -1.61
N SER A 31 45.61 4.84 -2.30
CA SER A 31 44.94 3.55 -2.58
C SER A 31 45.89 2.54 -3.24
N LEU A 32 46.69 2.97 -4.22
CA LEU A 32 47.64 2.11 -4.94
C LEU A 32 48.85 1.69 -4.10
N GLN A 33 49.15 2.40 -3.00
CA GLN A 33 50.25 2.05 -2.08
C GLN A 33 49.82 1.03 -1.02
N VAL A 34 48.50 0.93 -0.79
CA VAL A 34 47.90 0.12 0.27
C VAL A 34 47.25 -1.15 -0.30
N VAL A 35 46.82 -1.14 -1.57
CA VAL A 35 46.16 -2.29 -2.21
C VAL A 35 47.08 -3.53 -2.25
N HIS A 36 46.51 -4.68 -1.91
CA HIS A 36 47.15 -6.00 -1.99
C HIS A 36 46.32 -6.88 -2.95
N PRO A 37 46.58 -6.78 -4.27
CA PRO A 37 45.80 -7.51 -5.26
C PRO A 37 46.16 -9.00 -5.25
N SER A 38 45.15 -9.85 -5.12
CA SER A 38 45.27 -11.31 -5.28
C SER A 38 44.00 -11.90 -5.86
N ILE A 39 44.10 -13.09 -6.47
CA ILE A 39 42.94 -13.81 -7.03
C ILE A 39 41.94 -14.15 -5.92
N ALA A 40 42.43 -14.57 -4.76
CA ALA A 40 41.59 -14.85 -3.59
C ALA A 40 40.80 -13.62 -3.14
N GLN A 41 41.42 -12.44 -3.13
CA GLN A 41 40.74 -11.17 -2.81
C GLN A 41 39.72 -10.79 -3.89
N LEU A 42 40.03 -10.95 -5.17
CA LEU A 42 39.08 -10.68 -6.25
C LEU A 42 37.83 -11.56 -6.13
N ILE A 43 38.00 -12.86 -5.88
CA ILE A 43 36.88 -13.80 -5.69
C ILE A 43 36.06 -13.41 -4.46
N LEU A 44 36.73 -13.15 -3.33
CA LEU A 44 36.07 -12.76 -2.09
C LEU A 44 35.22 -11.50 -2.27
N TRP A 45 35.79 -10.44 -2.84
CA TRP A 45 35.06 -9.19 -3.10
C TRP A 45 34.01 -9.34 -4.20
N GLY A 46 34.21 -10.23 -5.16
CA GLY A 46 33.20 -10.57 -6.16
C GLY A 46 31.98 -11.26 -5.54
N ILE A 47 32.18 -12.20 -4.62
CA ILE A 47 31.10 -12.85 -3.87
C ILE A 47 30.38 -11.83 -2.98
N LEU A 48 31.13 -11.01 -2.24
CA LEU A 48 30.52 -9.97 -1.39
C LEU A 48 29.72 -8.96 -2.22
N GLY A 49 30.24 -8.50 -3.34
CA GLY A 49 29.54 -7.59 -4.26
C GLY A 49 28.26 -8.22 -4.81
N ALA A 50 28.31 -9.48 -5.25
CA ALA A 50 27.14 -10.24 -5.70
C ALA A 50 26.07 -10.40 -4.61
N CYS A 51 26.47 -10.77 -3.39
CA CYS A 51 25.56 -10.89 -2.26
C CYS A 51 24.91 -9.55 -1.90
N THR A 52 25.69 -8.46 -1.83
CA THR A 52 25.17 -7.12 -1.52
C THR A 52 24.23 -6.62 -2.61
N ASN A 53 24.54 -6.83 -3.89
CA ASN A 53 23.65 -6.45 -4.99
C ASN A 53 22.36 -7.26 -5.01
N SER A 54 22.44 -8.56 -4.69
CA SER A 54 21.25 -9.39 -4.51
C SER A 54 20.39 -8.88 -3.36
N LEU A 55 21.00 -8.56 -2.20
CA LEU A 55 20.30 -7.97 -1.05
C LEU A 55 19.62 -6.64 -1.41
N TYR A 56 20.34 -5.74 -2.08
CA TYR A 56 19.79 -4.47 -2.54
C TYR A 56 18.59 -4.68 -3.46
N SER A 57 18.72 -5.54 -4.47
CA SER A 57 17.64 -5.83 -5.41
C SER A 57 16.43 -6.45 -4.73
N TRP A 58 16.61 -7.30 -3.71
CA TRP A 58 15.53 -7.87 -2.92
C TRP A 58 14.82 -6.81 -2.05
N LEU A 59 15.57 -5.90 -1.42
CA LEU A 59 15.00 -4.78 -0.67
C LEU A 59 14.20 -3.83 -1.55
N VAL A 60 14.69 -3.54 -2.77
CA VAL A 60 13.97 -2.71 -3.75
C VAL A 60 12.72 -3.41 -4.26
N ALA A 61 12.75 -4.73 -4.43
CA ALA A 61 11.60 -5.54 -4.81
C ALA A 61 10.57 -5.73 -3.69
N GLY A 62 10.65 -4.99 -2.58
CA GLY A 62 9.69 -5.10 -1.47
C GLY A 62 9.79 -6.43 -0.73
N GLN A 63 10.98 -7.06 -0.72
CA GLN A 63 11.23 -8.36 -0.10
C GLN A 63 10.47 -9.54 -0.74
N VAL A 64 9.95 -9.33 -1.96
CA VAL A 64 9.24 -10.34 -2.76
C VAL A 64 9.91 -10.55 -4.14
N GLY A 65 9.40 -11.50 -4.91
CA GLY A 65 9.89 -11.83 -6.26
C GLY A 65 10.79 -13.06 -6.32
N ASP A 66 11.16 -13.43 -7.54
CA ASP A 66 11.97 -14.61 -7.83
C ASP A 66 13.40 -14.23 -8.24
N PHE A 67 14.36 -15.10 -7.91
CA PHE A 67 15.77 -14.90 -8.27
C PHE A 67 16.00 -15.06 -9.77
N ASN A 68 16.47 -13.99 -10.41
CA ASN A 68 16.80 -13.92 -11.82
C ASN A 68 18.32 -13.97 -12.04
N SER A 69 18.81 -15.11 -12.52
CA SER A 69 20.24 -15.29 -12.83
C SER A 69 20.78 -14.31 -13.87
N GLN A 70 19.94 -13.82 -14.79
CA GLN A 70 20.37 -12.85 -15.81
C GLN A 70 20.75 -11.51 -15.18
N GLY A 71 20.04 -11.07 -14.14
CA GLY A 71 20.37 -9.84 -13.43
C GLY A 71 21.72 -9.92 -12.72
N LEU A 72 22.06 -11.09 -12.16
CA LEU A 72 23.36 -11.29 -11.52
C LEU A 72 24.51 -11.28 -12.55
N ILE A 73 24.28 -11.88 -13.73
CA ILE A 73 25.22 -11.81 -14.85
C ILE A 73 25.37 -10.36 -15.33
N GLY A 74 24.25 -9.64 -15.45
CA GLY A 74 24.22 -8.22 -15.80
C GLY A 74 25.07 -7.37 -14.84
N TYR A 75 24.96 -7.61 -13.54
CA TYR A 75 25.83 -7.00 -12.54
C TYR A 75 27.32 -7.33 -12.76
N ALA A 76 27.64 -8.61 -12.96
CA ALA A 76 29.02 -9.08 -13.09
C ALA A 76 29.75 -8.54 -14.34
N LEU A 77 29.03 -8.02 -15.35
CA LEU A 77 29.63 -7.39 -16.53
C LEU A 77 30.54 -6.22 -16.19
N TRP A 78 30.19 -5.40 -15.20
CA TRP A 78 30.98 -4.21 -14.87
C TRP A 78 32.36 -4.53 -14.25
N PRO A 79 32.47 -5.35 -13.17
CA PRO A 79 33.77 -5.77 -12.67
C PRO A 79 34.56 -6.60 -13.71
N PHE A 80 33.88 -7.29 -14.62
CA PHE A 80 34.53 -7.96 -15.75
C PHE A 80 35.17 -6.97 -16.73
N ILE A 81 34.47 -5.89 -17.12
CA ILE A 81 35.06 -4.81 -17.93
C ILE A 81 36.25 -4.17 -17.21
N ALA A 82 36.13 -3.91 -15.90
CA ALA A 82 37.23 -3.38 -15.10
C ALA A 82 38.46 -4.32 -15.08
N LEU A 83 38.24 -5.63 -15.08
CA LEU A 83 39.31 -6.64 -15.17
C LEU A 83 40.00 -6.59 -16.54
N ILE A 84 39.24 -6.48 -17.64
CA ILE A 84 39.79 -6.32 -18.99
C ILE A 84 40.68 -5.07 -19.06
N VAL A 85 40.20 -3.94 -18.52
CA VAL A 85 40.99 -2.70 -18.42
C VAL A 85 42.28 -2.94 -17.63
N GLY A 86 42.21 -3.65 -16.50
CA GLY A 86 43.37 -4.03 -15.71
C GLY A 86 44.39 -4.86 -16.50
N ILE A 87 43.94 -5.84 -17.29
CA ILE A 87 44.80 -6.66 -18.16
C ILE A 87 45.56 -5.78 -19.16
N PHE A 88 44.86 -4.87 -19.86
CA PHE A 88 45.51 -3.95 -20.81
C PHE A 88 46.53 -3.04 -20.13
N LEU A 89 46.20 -2.49 -18.95
CA LEU A 89 47.13 -1.66 -18.18
C LEU A 89 48.37 -2.44 -17.72
N SER A 90 48.17 -3.67 -17.26
CA SER A 90 49.25 -4.57 -16.84
C SER A 90 50.23 -4.86 -17.99
N GLN A 91 49.72 -5.15 -19.19
CA GLN A 91 50.54 -5.38 -20.37
C GLN A 91 51.29 -4.12 -20.80
N ARG A 92 50.60 -2.97 -20.86
CA ARG A 92 51.20 -1.68 -21.26
C ARG A 92 52.32 -1.24 -20.31
N MET A 93 52.19 -1.54 -19.01
CA MET A 93 53.14 -1.13 -17.97
C MET A 93 54.16 -2.21 -17.59
N ASN A 94 54.07 -3.41 -18.18
CA ASN A 94 54.87 -4.58 -17.81
C ASN A 94 54.81 -4.88 -16.30
N GLN A 95 53.62 -4.77 -15.70
CA GLN A 95 53.39 -4.98 -14.27
C GLN A 95 52.21 -5.94 -14.03
N PRO A 96 52.46 -7.26 -13.88
CA PRO A 96 51.41 -8.28 -13.75
C PRO A 96 50.39 -8.03 -12.63
N ARG A 97 50.83 -7.45 -11.51
CA ARG A 97 49.97 -7.18 -10.34
C ARG A 97 48.90 -6.12 -10.61
N LEU A 98 49.11 -5.23 -11.59
CA LEU A 98 48.16 -4.18 -11.93
C LEU A 98 46.88 -4.74 -12.56
N MET A 99 46.94 -5.98 -13.06
CA MET A 99 45.83 -6.68 -13.71
C MET A 99 44.54 -6.69 -12.89
N LEU A 100 44.65 -6.94 -11.58
CA LEU A 100 43.48 -7.12 -10.71
C LEU A 100 43.02 -5.81 -10.05
N VAL A 101 43.85 -4.77 -10.06
CA VAL A 101 43.67 -3.57 -9.24
C VAL A 101 42.38 -2.80 -9.58
N PRO A 102 42.04 -2.52 -10.86
CA PRO A 102 40.82 -1.76 -11.17
C PRO A 102 39.55 -2.48 -10.72
N ALA A 103 39.41 -3.76 -11.06
CA ALA A 103 38.25 -4.56 -10.68
C ALA A 103 38.14 -4.73 -9.16
N LEU A 104 39.25 -5.02 -8.48
CA LEU A 104 39.28 -5.21 -7.04
C LEU A 104 38.89 -3.93 -6.29
N LEU A 105 39.49 -2.80 -6.63
CA LEU A 105 39.18 -1.53 -5.95
C LEU A 105 37.75 -1.07 -6.22
N TRP A 106 37.24 -1.32 -7.44
CA TRP A 106 35.84 -1.05 -7.77
C TRP A 106 34.90 -1.92 -6.93
N LEU A 107 35.12 -3.24 -6.87
CA LEU A 107 34.29 -4.15 -6.07
C LEU A 107 34.29 -3.81 -4.58
N VAL A 108 35.44 -3.41 -4.03
CA VAL A 108 35.52 -2.95 -2.64
C VAL A 108 34.59 -1.75 -2.43
N LEU A 109 34.68 -0.73 -3.29
CA LEU A 109 33.84 0.46 -3.15
C LEU A 109 32.36 0.15 -3.35
N ASP A 110 32.04 -0.60 -4.40
CA ASP A 110 30.67 -0.98 -4.75
C ASP A 110 29.98 -1.69 -3.59
N THR A 111 30.66 -2.70 -3.04
CA THR A 111 30.15 -3.47 -1.90
C THR A 111 29.87 -2.56 -0.70
N ASN A 112 30.75 -1.62 -0.38
CA ASN A 112 30.60 -0.77 0.81
C ASN A 112 29.53 0.31 0.63
N ILE A 113 29.51 0.98 -0.52
CA ILE A 113 28.50 2.00 -0.84
C ILE A 113 27.12 1.37 -0.87
N LEU A 114 26.99 0.19 -1.50
CA LEU A 114 25.71 -0.47 -1.62
C LEU A 114 25.24 -1.10 -0.30
N LEU A 115 26.15 -1.58 0.56
CA LEU A 115 25.78 -2.00 1.92
C LEU A 115 25.21 -0.83 2.74
N LEU A 116 25.81 0.36 2.63
CA LEU A 116 25.27 1.57 3.25
C LEU A 116 23.88 1.91 2.70
N GLN A 117 23.69 1.80 1.38
CA GLN A 117 22.39 2.01 0.76
C GLN A 117 21.35 0.99 1.23
N CYS A 118 21.72 -0.29 1.33
CA CYS A 118 20.84 -1.33 1.88
C CYS A 118 20.42 -1.02 3.32
N LEU A 119 21.35 -0.57 4.15
CA LEU A 119 21.05 -0.18 5.53
C LEU A 119 20.06 0.98 5.60
N VAL A 120 20.28 2.02 4.80
CA VAL A 120 19.38 3.19 4.73
C VAL A 120 17.99 2.78 4.21
N GLN A 121 17.94 1.95 3.16
CA GLN A 121 16.69 1.41 2.61
C GLN A 121 15.92 0.61 3.65
N TYR A 122 16.60 -0.33 4.32
CA TYR A 122 16.01 -1.18 5.36
C TYR A 122 15.49 -0.38 6.56
N LEU A 123 16.25 0.61 7.03
CA LEU A 123 15.81 1.44 8.15
C LEU A 123 14.60 2.31 7.77
N GLY A 124 14.56 2.82 6.54
CA GLY A 124 13.41 3.60 6.06
C GLY A 124 12.16 2.76 5.80
N SER A 125 12.29 1.58 5.19
CA SER A 125 11.16 0.68 4.93
C SER A 125 10.48 0.18 6.22
N ASN A 126 11.23 0.08 7.31
CA ASN A 126 10.71 -0.30 8.64
C ASN A 126 10.31 0.89 9.52
N GLY A 127 10.30 2.11 8.96
CA GLY A 127 9.85 3.31 9.67
C GLY A 127 10.84 3.89 10.69
N TYR A 128 12.06 3.35 10.81
CA TYR A 128 13.07 3.88 11.74
C TYR A 128 13.62 5.26 11.31
N LEU A 129 13.45 5.63 10.04
CA LEU A 129 13.90 6.92 9.49
C LEU A 129 12.77 7.95 9.32
N ASN A 130 11.60 7.74 9.92
CA ASN A 130 10.45 8.66 9.80
C ASN A 130 10.72 10.08 10.35
N PHE A 131 11.81 10.29 11.09
CA PHE A 131 12.26 11.62 11.51
C PHE A 131 12.92 12.43 10.38
N ILE A 132 13.29 11.78 9.27
CA ILE A 132 13.88 12.42 8.10
C ILE A 132 12.76 12.86 7.16
N PRO A 133 12.72 14.15 6.74
CA PRO A 133 11.74 14.61 5.77
C PRO A 133 11.75 13.80 4.46
N ASP A 134 10.58 13.56 3.87
CA ASP A 134 10.43 12.83 2.60
C ASP A 134 11.24 13.45 1.45
N SER A 135 11.39 14.79 1.43
CA SER A 135 12.22 15.50 0.45
C SER A 135 13.69 15.07 0.51
N ILE A 136 14.17 14.62 1.67
CA ILE A 136 15.52 14.09 1.84
C ILE A 136 15.51 12.59 1.52
N TYR A 137 14.63 11.81 2.15
CA TYR A 137 14.64 10.35 2.03
C TYR A 137 14.30 9.87 0.62
N ASN A 138 13.17 10.32 0.07
CA ASN A 138 12.72 9.95 -1.27
C ASN A 138 13.23 10.89 -2.37
N GLY A 139 13.63 12.12 -2.01
CA GLY A 139 14.11 13.11 -2.97
C GLY A 139 15.64 13.12 -3.16
N PHE A 140 16.42 13.34 -2.10
CA PHE A 140 17.88 13.56 -2.19
C PHE A 140 18.72 12.28 -2.13
N LEU A 141 18.34 11.30 -1.31
CA LEU A 141 19.16 10.08 -1.11
C LEU A 141 19.29 9.23 -2.40
N PRO A 142 18.22 8.96 -3.18
CA PRO A 142 18.36 8.18 -4.41
C PRO A 142 19.35 8.78 -5.43
N PRO A 143 19.27 10.09 -5.80
CA PRO A 143 20.25 10.67 -6.71
C PRO A 143 21.64 10.78 -6.10
N LEU A 144 21.77 10.93 -4.77
CA LEU A 144 23.06 10.87 -4.09
C LEU A 144 23.73 9.50 -4.30
N PHE A 145 23.05 8.39 -4.02
CA PHE A 145 23.61 7.05 -4.20
C PHE A 145 23.93 6.75 -5.68
N ALA A 146 23.10 7.21 -6.62
CA ALA A 146 23.42 7.14 -8.04
C ALA A 146 24.70 7.93 -8.39
N ALA A 147 24.86 9.14 -7.84
CA ALA A 147 26.08 9.93 -8.03
C ALA A 147 27.32 9.25 -7.41
N LEU A 148 27.18 8.60 -6.25
CA LEU A 148 28.27 7.82 -5.62
C LEU A 148 28.67 6.61 -6.48
N PHE A 149 27.69 5.94 -7.10
CA PHE A 149 27.93 4.82 -8.03
C PHE A 149 28.68 5.26 -9.31
N VAL A 150 28.36 6.45 -9.84
CA VAL A 150 29.12 7.03 -10.96
C VAL A 150 30.52 7.43 -10.49
N TRP A 151 30.62 8.07 -9.32
CA TRP A 151 31.89 8.55 -8.78
C TRP A 151 32.88 7.42 -8.53
N GLN A 152 32.49 6.27 -7.95
CA GLN A 152 33.40 5.15 -7.72
C GLN A 152 34.08 4.67 -9.01
N SER A 153 33.34 4.64 -10.12
CA SER A 153 33.84 4.23 -11.42
C SER A 153 34.83 5.26 -11.98
N LEU A 154 34.53 6.54 -11.83
CA LEU A 154 35.42 7.63 -12.22
C LEU A 154 36.66 7.72 -11.32
N ALA A 155 36.54 7.38 -10.04
CA ALA A 155 37.63 7.43 -9.06
C ALA A 155 38.74 6.43 -9.40
N VAL A 156 38.39 5.21 -9.85
CA VAL A 156 39.35 4.21 -10.36
C VAL A 156 40.20 4.82 -11.47
N ILE A 157 39.54 5.40 -12.47
CA ILE A 157 40.21 6.01 -13.62
C ILE A 157 41.03 7.22 -13.19
N TRP A 158 40.46 8.10 -12.34
CA TRP A 158 41.12 9.29 -11.83
C TRP A 158 42.45 8.98 -11.13
N VAL A 159 42.44 7.99 -10.23
CA VAL A 159 43.63 7.63 -9.48
C VAL A 159 44.69 6.98 -10.37
N ILE A 160 44.28 6.04 -11.23
CA ILE A 160 45.19 5.33 -12.13
C ILE A 160 45.78 6.29 -13.16
N SER A 161 44.95 7.11 -13.82
CA SER A 161 45.42 8.06 -14.82
C SER A 161 46.43 9.04 -14.23
N ARG A 162 46.20 9.48 -12.98
CA ARG A 162 47.14 10.33 -12.26
C ARG A 162 48.41 9.58 -11.88
N ALA A 163 48.35 8.32 -11.50
CA ALA A 163 49.54 7.54 -11.12
C ALA A 163 50.43 7.21 -12.35
N LEU A 164 49.79 7.05 -13.51
CA LEU A 164 50.45 6.77 -14.79
C LEU A 164 50.78 8.04 -15.61
N ASN A 165 50.51 9.23 -15.06
CA ASN A 165 50.75 10.53 -15.71
C ASN A 165 50.10 10.66 -17.10
N TRP A 166 48.87 10.18 -17.26
CA TRP A 166 48.13 10.34 -18.50
C TRP A 166 47.88 11.82 -18.83
N PRO A 167 47.95 12.21 -20.11
CA PRO A 167 47.56 13.55 -20.51
C PRO A 167 46.06 13.77 -20.24
N TRP A 168 45.68 15.04 -20.03
CA TRP A 168 44.32 15.39 -19.59
C TRP A 168 43.24 14.97 -20.59
N TRP A 169 43.55 14.93 -21.90
CA TRP A 169 42.62 14.57 -22.96
C TRP A 169 42.33 13.06 -22.99
N GLU A 170 43.33 12.19 -22.77
CA GLU A 170 43.11 10.74 -22.63
C GLU A 170 42.17 10.46 -21.46
N ARG A 171 42.41 11.13 -20.33
CA ARG A 171 41.54 11.01 -19.16
C ARG A 171 40.11 11.47 -19.45
N ALA A 172 39.94 12.60 -20.13
CA ALA A 172 38.63 13.12 -20.48
C ALA A 172 37.86 12.17 -21.41
N LEU A 173 38.55 11.61 -22.42
CA LEU A 173 37.97 10.61 -23.33
C LEU A 173 37.52 9.36 -22.57
N VAL A 174 38.36 8.82 -21.70
CA VAL A 174 38.02 7.63 -20.90
C VAL A 174 36.86 7.92 -19.95
N PHE A 175 36.80 9.11 -19.33
CA PHE A 175 35.65 9.50 -18.50
C PHE A 175 34.34 9.52 -19.30
N VAL A 176 34.33 10.15 -20.48
CA VAL A 176 33.15 10.18 -21.36
C VAL A 176 32.75 8.76 -21.78
N ALA A 177 33.71 7.93 -22.19
CA ALA A 177 33.45 6.55 -22.56
C ALA A 177 32.89 5.72 -21.39
N THR A 178 33.43 5.89 -20.18
CA THR A 178 32.95 5.21 -18.97
C THR A 178 31.53 5.65 -18.61
N ILE A 179 31.22 6.95 -18.65
CA ILE A 179 29.86 7.45 -18.39
C ILE A 179 28.89 6.90 -19.44
N ALA A 180 29.24 6.94 -20.73
CA ALA A 180 28.40 6.37 -21.78
C ALA A 180 28.15 4.88 -21.57
N THR A 181 29.19 4.12 -21.21
CA THR A 181 29.09 2.67 -20.93
C THR A 181 28.22 2.41 -19.69
N LEU A 182 28.37 3.21 -18.62
CA LEU A 182 27.53 3.11 -17.42
C LEU A 182 26.06 3.35 -17.73
N VAL A 183 25.74 4.36 -18.57
CA VAL A 183 24.35 4.65 -18.96
C VAL A 183 23.76 3.48 -19.75
N VAL A 184 24.48 2.94 -20.74
CA VAL A 184 24.01 1.79 -21.52
C VAL A 184 23.83 0.56 -20.63
N TRP A 185 24.79 0.29 -19.74
CA TRP A 185 24.71 -0.81 -18.78
C TRP A 185 23.50 -0.65 -17.84
N GLN A 186 23.28 0.55 -17.30
CA GLN A 186 22.16 0.83 -16.39
C GLN A 186 20.81 0.60 -17.07
N LEU A 187 20.66 1.04 -18.32
CA LEU A 187 19.45 0.80 -19.11
C LEU A 187 19.21 -0.70 -19.32
N SER A 188 20.27 -1.46 -19.60
CA SER A 188 20.17 -2.92 -19.80
C SER A 188 19.85 -3.69 -18.52
N VAL A 189 20.40 -3.29 -17.37
CA VAL A 189 20.19 -3.99 -16.09
C VAL A 189 18.85 -3.65 -15.47
N LYS A 190 18.31 -2.45 -15.73
CA LYS A 190 17.00 -2.01 -15.22
C LYS A 190 15.86 -2.98 -15.59
N ASP A 191 15.89 -3.53 -16.79
CA ASP A 191 14.83 -4.44 -17.29
C ASP A 191 15.01 -5.89 -16.79
N GLN A 192 16.18 -6.22 -16.24
CA GLN A 192 16.52 -7.55 -15.73
C GLN A 192 17.18 -7.44 -14.33
N PRO A 193 16.44 -7.01 -13.29
CA PRO A 193 16.96 -6.97 -11.93
C PRO A 193 17.28 -8.39 -11.41
N ILE A 194 18.11 -8.48 -10.36
CA ILE A 194 18.50 -9.76 -9.73
C ILE A 194 17.29 -10.43 -9.06
N TRP A 195 16.42 -9.65 -8.43
CA TRP A 195 15.12 -10.09 -7.94
C TRP A 195 14.04 -9.47 -8.80
N LYS A 196 13.26 -10.33 -9.46
CA LYS A 196 12.23 -9.91 -10.41
C LYS A 196 10.87 -10.27 -9.85
N VAL A 197 10.00 -9.26 -9.73
CA VAL A 197 8.57 -9.49 -9.50
C VAL A 197 7.95 -9.65 -10.88
N GLU A 198 7.45 -10.85 -11.20
CA GLU A 198 6.68 -11.04 -12.43
C GLU A 198 5.37 -10.24 -12.31
N GLU A 199 5.23 -9.18 -13.10
CA GLU A 199 3.94 -8.56 -13.35
C GLU A 199 3.09 -9.57 -14.13
N ARG A 200 2.32 -10.38 -13.41
CA ARG A 200 1.28 -11.21 -14.03
C ARG A 200 0.19 -10.26 -14.50
N PRO A 201 -0.11 -10.19 -15.80
CA PRO A 201 -1.21 -9.35 -16.27
C PRO A 201 -2.48 -9.77 -15.54
N ALA A 202 -3.24 -8.78 -15.06
CA ALA A 202 -4.50 -9.04 -14.40
C ALA A 202 -5.38 -9.91 -15.31
N SER A 203 -5.88 -11.02 -14.77
CA SER A 203 -6.75 -11.94 -15.50
C SER A 203 -8.09 -12.03 -14.79
N PHE A 204 -9.14 -12.30 -15.58
CA PHE A 204 -10.47 -12.58 -15.08
C PHE A 204 -10.82 -14.02 -15.43
N ALA A 205 -11.06 -14.85 -14.42
CA ALA A 205 -11.36 -16.26 -14.64
C ALA A 205 -12.75 -16.43 -15.30
N GLU A 206 -12.87 -17.42 -16.18
CA GLU A 206 -14.11 -17.67 -16.95
C GLU A 206 -15.28 -18.07 -16.04
N ASP A 207 -15.01 -18.89 -15.02
CA ASP A 207 -15.99 -19.29 -14.01
C ASP A 207 -16.53 -18.09 -13.22
N ALA A 208 -15.63 -17.18 -12.80
CA ALA A 208 -16.01 -15.93 -12.17
C ALA A 208 -16.92 -15.10 -13.10
N PHE A 209 -16.64 -15.05 -14.40
CA PHE A 209 -17.42 -14.26 -15.36
C PHE A 209 -18.86 -14.75 -15.46
N TYR A 210 -19.04 -16.06 -15.60
CA TYR A 210 -20.38 -16.65 -15.66
C TYR A 210 -21.10 -16.67 -14.29
N ALA A 211 -20.37 -16.65 -13.18
CA ALA A 211 -20.95 -16.59 -11.84
C ALA A 211 -21.59 -15.23 -11.50
N GLN A 212 -21.04 -14.11 -12.01
CA GLN A 212 -21.41 -12.76 -11.55
C GLN A 212 -22.91 -12.45 -11.61
N SER A 213 -23.60 -12.79 -12.71
CA SER A 213 -25.04 -12.52 -12.81
C SER A 213 -25.83 -13.32 -11.78
N HIS A 214 -25.41 -14.55 -11.48
CA HIS A 214 -26.10 -15.42 -10.53
C HIS A 214 -25.85 -14.96 -9.09
N LEU A 215 -24.61 -14.57 -8.76
CA LEU A 215 -24.26 -13.99 -7.46
C LEU A 215 -25.08 -12.72 -7.19
N LEU A 216 -25.14 -11.81 -8.17
CA LEU A 216 -25.89 -10.56 -8.02
C LEU A 216 -27.38 -10.84 -7.82
N ASN A 217 -28.01 -11.65 -8.66
CA ASN A 217 -29.44 -11.96 -8.53
C ASN A 217 -29.75 -12.61 -7.17
N ASN A 218 -28.94 -13.57 -6.74
CA ASN A 218 -29.09 -14.21 -5.43
C ASN A 218 -28.98 -13.18 -4.29
N ALA A 219 -28.00 -12.28 -4.34
CA ALA A 219 -27.83 -11.23 -3.32
C ALA A 219 -29.02 -10.26 -3.30
N LEU A 220 -29.57 -9.89 -4.46
CA LEU A 220 -30.75 -9.04 -4.56
C LEU A 220 -32.02 -9.74 -4.03
N ASP A 221 -32.17 -11.04 -4.28
CA ASP A 221 -33.32 -11.84 -3.85
C ASP A 221 -33.38 -12.07 -2.35
N GLN A 222 -32.25 -11.97 -1.65
CA GLN A 222 -32.18 -12.09 -0.19
C GLN A 222 -32.64 -10.84 0.55
N ILE A 223 -32.81 -9.70 -0.14
CA ILE A 223 -33.24 -8.44 0.49
C ILE A 223 -34.73 -8.54 0.82
N GLN A 224 -35.03 -8.63 2.12
CA GLN A 224 -36.37 -8.78 2.67
C GLN A 224 -37.17 -7.48 2.63
N PHE A 225 -38.49 -7.61 2.54
CA PHE A 225 -39.43 -6.49 2.67
C PHE A 225 -39.36 -5.85 4.07
N SER A 226 -39.71 -4.57 4.13
CA SER A 226 -40.04 -3.90 5.38
C SER A 226 -41.43 -4.32 5.87
N ASP A 227 -41.69 -4.14 7.17
CA ASP A 227 -43.03 -4.18 7.72
C ASP A 227 -43.52 -2.77 8.10
N LEU A 228 -44.84 -2.60 8.17
CA LEU A 228 -45.45 -1.30 8.49
C LEU A 228 -45.38 -0.94 9.98
N ALA A 229 -44.96 -1.88 10.84
CA ALA A 229 -45.02 -1.71 12.29
C ALA A 229 -43.76 -1.05 12.84
N THR A 230 -42.60 -1.23 12.19
CA THR A 230 -41.30 -0.76 12.68
C THR A 230 -40.44 -0.16 11.56
N SER A 231 -39.67 0.87 11.90
CA SER A 231 -38.65 1.43 10.99
C SER A 231 -37.48 0.47 10.86
N HIS A 232 -37.07 0.20 9.62
CA HIS A 232 -35.93 -0.65 9.33
C HIS A 232 -34.77 0.11 8.71
N TRP A 233 -33.56 -0.40 8.95
CA TRP A 233 -32.34 0.04 8.28
C TRP A 233 -31.95 -0.99 7.21
N TYR A 234 -31.62 -0.49 6.03
CA TYR A 234 -31.06 -1.29 4.93
C TYR A 234 -29.61 -0.89 4.73
N PHE A 235 -28.72 -1.86 4.59
CA PHE A 235 -27.30 -1.59 4.41
C PHE A 235 -26.86 -1.96 2.99
N LEU A 236 -26.15 -1.04 2.34
CA LEU A 236 -25.40 -1.31 1.12
C LEU A 236 -23.92 -0.93 1.35
N GLY A 237 -23.06 -1.94 1.37
CA GLY A 237 -21.61 -1.78 1.40
C GLY A 237 -20.99 -1.91 0.01
N VAL A 238 -20.08 -1.00 -0.35
CA VAL A 238 -19.39 -0.99 -1.64
C VAL A 238 -17.88 -0.87 -1.41
N ALA A 239 -17.12 -1.91 -1.76
CA ALA A 239 -15.66 -1.89 -1.84
C ALA A 239 -15.26 -1.73 -3.31
N GLY A 240 -14.72 -0.56 -3.66
CA GLY A 240 -14.53 -0.17 -5.06
C GLY A 240 -13.22 -0.60 -5.68
N ASP A 241 -12.17 -0.83 -4.89
CA ASP A 241 -10.82 -1.15 -5.39
C ASP A 241 -10.46 -2.62 -5.13
N SER A 242 -9.76 -3.25 -6.10
CA SER A 242 -9.38 -4.67 -6.04
C SER A 242 -7.93 -4.94 -5.67
N TYR A 243 -7.04 -3.94 -5.71
CA TYR A 243 -5.62 -4.15 -5.40
C TYR A 243 -5.26 -3.94 -3.92
N ALA A 244 -6.11 -3.31 -3.12
CA ALA A 244 -5.96 -3.19 -1.67
C ALA A 244 -7.04 -3.97 -0.90
N ASP A 245 -6.62 -5.01 -0.17
CA ASP A 245 -7.52 -5.91 0.59
C ASP A 245 -8.30 -5.21 1.72
N VAL A 246 -7.85 -4.04 2.17
CA VAL A 246 -8.48 -3.25 3.22
C VAL A 246 -9.93 -2.89 2.89
N PHE A 247 -10.24 -2.55 1.64
CA PHE A 247 -11.59 -2.14 1.25
C PHE A 247 -12.58 -3.30 1.33
N ARG A 248 -12.18 -4.48 0.86
CA ARG A 248 -12.96 -5.72 1.05
C ARG A 248 -13.15 -6.03 2.53
N SER A 249 -12.05 -6.07 3.29
CA SER A 249 -12.05 -6.46 4.71
C SER A 249 -12.94 -5.55 5.54
N GLU A 250 -12.89 -4.24 5.25
CA GLU A 250 -13.69 -3.22 5.90
C GLU A 250 -15.20 -3.42 5.63
N ILE A 251 -15.61 -3.65 4.38
CA ILE A 251 -17.02 -3.92 4.04
C ILE A 251 -17.52 -5.22 4.66
N GLU A 252 -16.74 -6.30 4.62
CA GLU A 252 -17.12 -7.59 5.21
C GLU A 252 -17.42 -7.42 6.72
N ARG A 253 -16.51 -6.77 7.46
CA ARG A 253 -16.68 -6.56 8.91
C ARG A 253 -17.81 -5.60 9.25
N ILE A 254 -17.96 -4.53 8.48
CA ILE A 254 -19.05 -3.56 8.70
C ILE A 254 -20.39 -4.23 8.43
N LYS A 255 -20.53 -5.02 7.35
CA LYS A 255 -21.75 -5.77 7.10
C LYS A 255 -22.07 -6.72 8.25
N GLU A 256 -21.08 -7.47 8.74
CA GLU A 256 -21.27 -8.37 9.89
C GLU A 256 -21.75 -7.60 11.14
N GLN A 257 -21.14 -6.44 11.43
CA GLN A 257 -21.57 -5.57 12.52
C GLN A 257 -23.01 -5.05 12.31
N PHE A 258 -23.36 -4.65 11.09
CA PHE A 258 -24.70 -4.18 10.75
C PHE A 258 -25.76 -5.29 10.89
N ASP A 259 -25.44 -6.51 10.48
CA ASP A 259 -26.34 -7.64 10.58
C ASP A 259 -26.56 -8.07 12.04
N THR A 260 -25.49 -8.12 12.82
CA THR A 260 -25.51 -8.65 14.20
C THR A 260 -25.96 -7.64 15.23
N ARG A 261 -25.55 -6.37 15.10
CA ARG A 261 -25.76 -5.33 16.11
C ARG A 261 -26.84 -4.32 15.73
N PHE A 262 -26.99 -4.04 14.45
CA PHE A 262 -27.85 -2.95 13.96
C PHE A 262 -29.11 -3.44 13.24
N GLY A 263 -29.45 -4.73 13.39
CA GLY A 263 -30.76 -5.28 13.00
C GLY A 263 -31.00 -5.36 11.49
N THR A 264 -29.94 -5.31 10.68
CA THR A 264 -30.05 -5.33 9.21
C THR A 264 -29.92 -6.72 8.60
N PHE A 265 -29.93 -7.78 9.41
CA PHE A 265 -29.93 -9.16 8.91
C PHE A 265 -31.09 -9.38 7.93
N GLY A 266 -30.79 -9.88 6.73
CA GLY A 266 -31.76 -10.02 5.63
C GLY A 266 -32.08 -8.72 4.88
N ARG A 267 -31.46 -7.58 5.23
CA ARG A 267 -31.63 -6.25 4.61
C ARG A 267 -30.30 -5.58 4.27
N SER A 268 -29.24 -6.37 4.25
CA SER A 268 -27.87 -5.97 3.92
C SER A 268 -27.38 -6.63 2.65
N ILE A 269 -26.76 -5.85 1.78
CA ILE A 269 -26.06 -6.33 0.59
C ILE A 269 -24.67 -5.69 0.55
N MET A 270 -23.67 -6.46 0.12
CA MET A 270 -22.33 -5.95 -0.16
C MET A 270 -21.96 -6.22 -1.61
N LEU A 271 -21.24 -5.28 -2.20
CA LEU A 271 -20.65 -5.37 -3.52
C LEU A 271 -19.15 -5.13 -3.37
N VAL A 272 -18.32 -6.04 -3.86
CA VAL A 272 -16.89 -6.03 -3.56
C VAL A 272 -16.08 -6.27 -4.83
N ASN A 273 -15.11 -5.40 -5.06
CA ASN A 273 -14.04 -5.64 -6.00
C ASN A 273 -12.84 -6.23 -5.26
N ASN A 274 -12.53 -7.50 -5.52
CA ASN A 274 -11.32 -8.17 -5.05
C ASN A 274 -11.14 -9.47 -5.86
N PRO A 275 -9.93 -9.83 -6.32
CA PRO A 275 -9.72 -11.07 -7.06
C PRO A 275 -10.13 -12.33 -6.29
N ALA A 276 -10.00 -12.34 -4.96
CA ALA A 276 -10.28 -13.49 -4.12
C ALA A 276 -11.79 -13.76 -3.91
N THR A 277 -12.68 -12.79 -4.20
CA THR A 277 -14.12 -12.91 -3.92
C THR A 277 -15.00 -13.05 -5.15
N ARG A 278 -14.41 -13.11 -6.36
CA ARG A 278 -15.16 -13.08 -7.63
C ARG A 278 -16.10 -14.27 -7.86
N LEU A 279 -15.99 -15.32 -7.05
CA LEU A 279 -16.88 -16.49 -7.07
C LEU A 279 -17.93 -16.48 -5.96
N ASP A 280 -17.81 -15.57 -4.98
CA ASP A 280 -18.59 -15.60 -3.75
C ASP A 280 -19.42 -14.32 -3.55
N ILE A 281 -18.90 -13.16 -3.99
CA ILE A 281 -19.50 -11.84 -3.78
C ILE A 281 -19.69 -11.13 -5.13
N PRO A 282 -20.84 -10.46 -5.35
CA PRO A 282 -21.04 -9.68 -6.56
C PRO A 282 -20.06 -8.51 -6.66
N ILE A 283 -19.55 -8.28 -7.87
CA ILE A 283 -18.64 -7.18 -8.20
C ILE A 283 -19.30 -5.82 -7.96
N ALA A 284 -18.54 -4.86 -7.44
CA ALA A 284 -18.93 -3.46 -7.35
C ALA A 284 -18.76 -2.77 -8.72
N SER A 285 -19.90 -2.47 -9.35
CA SER A 285 -19.99 -1.76 -10.63
C SER A 285 -21.14 -0.76 -10.57
N LYS A 286 -21.16 0.27 -11.42
CA LYS A 286 -22.33 1.16 -11.56
C LYS A 286 -23.63 0.35 -11.74
N THR A 287 -23.58 -0.71 -12.54
CA THR A 287 -24.72 -1.62 -12.78
C THR A 287 -25.19 -2.32 -11.52
N SER A 288 -24.30 -3.00 -10.79
CA SER A 288 -24.68 -3.75 -9.58
C SER A 288 -25.15 -2.82 -8.45
N ILE A 289 -24.54 -1.64 -8.32
CA ILE A 289 -24.95 -0.61 -7.36
C ILE A 289 -26.35 -0.07 -7.70
N GLU A 290 -26.62 0.27 -8.97
CA GLU A 290 -27.96 0.70 -9.40
C GLU A 290 -29.00 -0.38 -9.12
N LEU A 291 -28.71 -1.65 -9.43
CA LEU A 291 -29.62 -2.76 -9.20
C LEU A 291 -29.87 -3.00 -7.71
N ALA A 292 -28.84 -2.90 -6.87
CA ALA A 292 -28.94 -3.01 -5.41
C ALA A 292 -29.78 -1.89 -4.83
N LEU A 293 -29.49 -0.63 -5.16
CA LEU A 293 -30.26 0.52 -4.71
C LEU A 293 -31.72 0.43 -5.16
N ARG A 294 -31.97 0.03 -6.42
CA ARG A 294 -33.33 -0.17 -6.93
C ARG A 294 -34.07 -1.25 -6.16
N ARG A 295 -33.43 -2.40 -5.88
CA ARG A 295 -34.03 -3.47 -5.09
C ARG A 295 -34.34 -2.99 -3.68
N ILE A 296 -33.39 -2.36 -2.99
CA ILE A 296 -33.59 -1.82 -1.65
C ILE A 296 -34.79 -0.84 -1.63
N GLY A 297 -34.83 0.13 -2.55
CA GLY A 297 -35.93 1.09 -2.64
C GLY A 297 -37.31 0.48 -2.95
N GLN A 298 -37.37 -0.73 -3.51
CA GLN A 298 -38.61 -1.50 -3.69
C GLN A 298 -39.06 -2.23 -2.43
N GLN A 299 -38.13 -2.58 -1.54
CA GLN A 299 -38.37 -3.33 -0.30
C GLN A 299 -38.66 -2.41 0.89
N MET A 300 -38.12 -1.19 0.86
CA MET A 300 -38.27 -0.17 1.90
C MET A 300 -39.69 0.39 2.00
N ASN A 301 -40.14 0.62 3.24
CA ASN A 301 -41.17 1.60 3.53
C ASN A 301 -40.56 3.01 3.44
N ARG A 302 -40.93 3.76 2.40
CA ARG A 302 -40.37 5.08 2.08
C ARG A 302 -40.58 6.15 3.16
N ASP A 303 -41.55 5.95 4.03
CA ASP A 303 -41.88 6.92 5.07
C ASP A 303 -41.05 6.74 6.35
N SER A 304 -40.61 5.50 6.63
CA SER A 304 -40.02 5.14 7.92
C SER A 304 -38.65 4.48 7.84
N ASP A 305 -38.26 3.90 6.70
CA ASP A 305 -37.02 3.16 6.58
C ASP A 305 -35.88 4.01 6.06
N VAL A 306 -34.66 3.59 6.41
CA VAL A 306 -33.44 4.32 6.08
C VAL A 306 -32.47 3.45 5.30
N LEU A 307 -31.95 3.98 4.20
CA LEU A 307 -30.76 3.41 3.55
C LEU A 307 -29.52 3.90 4.27
N PHE A 308 -28.66 2.98 4.69
CA PHE A 308 -27.27 3.22 5.05
C PHE A 308 -26.37 2.75 3.90
N LEU A 309 -25.86 3.70 3.11
CA LEU A 309 -24.91 3.44 2.03
C LEU A 309 -23.50 3.74 2.55
N TYR A 310 -22.64 2.73 2.54
CA TYR A 310 -21.21 2.90 2.82
C TYR A 310 -20.38 2.53 1.60
N MET A 311 -19.53 3.44 1.17
CA MET A 311 -18.64 3.26 0.02
C MET A 311 -17.20 3.51 0.44
N THR A 312 -16.30 2.58 0.14
CA THR A 312 -14.88 2.68 0.47
C THR A 312 -14.01 2.27 -0.73
N SER A 313 -13.11 3.17 -1.14
CA SER A 313 -12.16 2.97 -2.24
C SER A 313 -11.16 4.14 -2.27
N HIS A 314 -10.32 4.20 -3.29
CA HIS A 314 -9.62 5.41 -3.67
C HIS A 314 -10.57 6.45 -4.29
N GLY A 315 -10.07 7.67 -4.42
CA GLY A 315 -10.85 8.77 -4.95
C GLY A 315 -10.02 9.95 -5.41
N GLU A 316 -10.63 10.71 -6.29
CA GLU A 316 -10.17 12.03 -6.71
C GLU A 316 -11.32 13.03 -6.53
N ARG A 317 -11.07 14.30 -6.83
CA ARG A 317 -12.12 15.33 -6.77
C ARG A 317 -13.28 14.95 -7.70
N ASN A 318 -14.48 14.81 -7.13
CA ASN A 318 -15.70 14.37 -7.80
C ASN A 318 -15.61 12.98 -8.45
N HIS A 319 -14.77 12.10 -7.90
CA HIS A 319 -14.53 10.78 -8.44
C HIS A 319 -14.35 9.75 -7.34
N PHE A 320 -15.05 8.63 -7.44
CA PHE A 320 -14.88 7.46 -6.58
C PHE A 320 -14.55 6.27 -7.47
N GLU A 321 -13.44 5.60 -7.13
CA GLU A 321 -12.87 4.56 -7.99
C GLU A 321 -13.66 3.25 -7.90
N LEU A 322 -13.90 2.66 -9.08
CA LEU A 322 -14.32 1.28 -9.25
C LEU A 322 -13.28 0.59 -10.13
N GLU A 323 -12.43 -0.22 -9.51
CA GLU A 323 -11.32 -0.95 -10.14
C GLU A 323 -11.51 -2.45 -9.89
N ASN A 324 -11.40 -3.26 -10.94
CA ASN A 324 -11.38 -4.73 -10.82
C ASN A 324 -10.74 -5.36 -12.06
N ALA A 325 -9.48 -5.02 -12.32
CA ALA A 325 -8.77 -5.42 -13.53
C ALA A 325 -8.85 -6.93 -13.78
N PRO A 326 -9.03 -7.37 -15.04
CA PRO A 326 -8.99 -6.57 -16.27
C PRO A 326 -10.34 -5.95 -16.71
N LEU A 327 -11.35 -5.91 -15.84
CA LEU A 327 -12.65 -5.32 -16.21
C LEU A 327 -12.56 -3.79 -16.34
N ASP A 328 -13.04 -3.26 -17.46
CA ASP A 328 -13.23 -1.81 -17.64
C ASP A 328 -14.53 -1.36 -16.98
N LEU A 329 -14.43 -0.87 -15.75
CA LEU A 329 -15.57 -0.44 -14.95
C LEU A 329 -15.77 1.07 -15.05
N GLY A 330 -17.04 1.47 -15.23
CA GLY A 330 -17.42 2.88 -15.18
C GLY A 330 -17.31 3.44 -13.77
N GLN A 331 -16.50 4.49 -13.60
CA GLN A 331 -16.21 5.15 -12.32
C GLN A 331 -17.41 5.94 -11.77
N ILE A 332 -17.50 6.15 -10.46
CA ILE A 332 -18.63 6.86 -9.83
C ILE A 332 -18.35 8.35 -9.71
N ASP A 333 -19.28 9.16 -10.19
CA ASP A 333 -19.30 10.61 -10.02
C ASP A 333 -20.49 11.05 -9.14
N PRO A 334 -20.43 12.23 -8.48
CA PRO A 334 -21.47 12.68 -7.56
C PRO A 334 -22.86 12.83 -8.20
N LYS A 335 -22.91 13.22 -9.49
CA LYS A 335 -24.17 13.42 -10.21
C LYS A 335 -24.84 12.07 -10.46
N TRP A 336 -24.10 11.08 -10.96
CA TRP A 336 -24.63 9.74 -11.17
C TRP A 336 -25.14 9.11 -9.88
N LEU A 337 -24.41 9.26 -8.77
CA LEU A 337 -24.83 8.69 -7.48
C LEU A 337 -26.14 9.33 -7.00
N ARG A 338 -26.26 10.66 -7.13
CA ARG A 338 -27.49 11.39 -6.82
C ARG A 338 -28.68 10.89 -7.64
N GLU A 339 -28.53 10.84 -8.96
CA GLU A 339 -29.58 10.40 -9.89
C GLU A 339 -30.01 8.95 -9.62
N THR A 340 -29.05 8.07 -9.29
CA THR A 340 -29.32 6.65 -9.00
C THR A 340 -30.11 6.48 -7.70
N LEU A 341 -29.75 7.21 -6.64
CA LEU A 341 -30.49 7.19 -5.38
C LEU A 341 -31.92 7.74 -5.53
N ASP A 342 -32.08 8.85 -6.27
CA ASP A 342 -33.38 9.47 -6.51
C ASP A 342 -34.27 8.54 -7.37
N LYS A 343 -33.71 7.89 -8.39
CA LYS A 343 -34.40 6.90 -9.24
C LYS A 343 -34.87 5.66 -8.46
N ALA A 344 -34.14 5.26 -7.42
CA ALA A 344 -34.54 4.19 -6.52
C ALA A 344 -35.72 4.59 -5.60
N GLY A 345 -36.06 5.88 -5.51
CA GLY A 345 -37.17 6.37 -4.68
C GLY A 345 -36.86 6.33 -3.17
N ILE A 346 -35.57 6.36 -2.81
CA ILE A 346 -35.11 6.29 -1.43
C ILE A 346 -35.13 7.69 -0.83
N ARG A 347 -36.02 7.91 0.15
CA ARG A 347 -36.21 9.20 0.80
C ARG A 347 -35.17 9.44 1.89
N TRP A 348 -35.18 8.61 2.94
CA TRP A 348 -34.24 8.72 4.06
C TRP A 348 -32.96 7.96 3.77
N ARG A 349 -31.85 8.68 3.72
CA ARG A 349 -30.54 8.14 3.33
C ARG A 349 -29.42 8.70 4.19
N VAL A 350 -28.63 7.79 4.74
CA VAL A 350 -27.32 8.03 5.33
C VAL A 350 -26.28 7.55 4.34
N ILE A 351 -25.45 8.46 3.83
CA ILE A 351 -24.41 8.17 2.85
C ILE A 351 -23.07 8.44 3.51
N VAL A 352 -22.23 7.41 3.58
CA VAL A 352 -20.89 7.49 4.15
C VAL A 352 -19.89 7.13 3.05
N ILE A 353 -18.99 8.07 2.71
CA ILE A 353 -17.99 7.89 1.65
C ILE A 353 -16.58 7.97 2.26
N SER A 354 -15.87 6.85 2.21
CA SER A 354 -14.49 6.71 2.65
C SER A 354 -13.55 6.67 1.44
N ALA A 355 -13.07 7.85 1.03
CA ALA A 355 -12.13 8.01 -0.07
C ALA A 355 -11.42 9.37 0.02
N CYS A 356 -10.28 9.51 -0.67
CA CYS A 356 -9.62 10.80 -0.85
C CYS A 356 -10.58 11.77 -1.56
N TYR A 357 -10.54 13.05 -1.16
CA TYR A 357 -11.39 14.12 -1.69
C TYR A 357 -12.91 13.86 -1.58
N SER A 358 -13.35 12.94 -0.71
CA SER A 358 -14.75 12.50 -0.60
C SER A 358 -15.74 13.64 -0.29
N GLY A 359 -15.30 14.69 0.42
CA GLY A 359 -16.07 15.92 0.64
C GLY A 359 -16.59 16.60 -0.64
N SER A 360 -15.97 16.33 -1.79
CA SER A 360 -16.40 16.84 -3.10
C SER A 360 -17.77 16.30 -3.56
N PHE A 361 -18.23 15.18 -2.99
CA PHE A 361 -19.55 14.61 -3.29
C PHE A 361 -20.70 15.35 -2.60
N ILE A 362 -20.42 16.08 -1.51
CA ILE A 362 -21.46 16.71 -0.67
C ILE A 362 -22.42 17.60 -1.47
N PRO A 363 -21.96 18.56 -2.30
CA PRO A 363 -22.87 19.51 -2.97
C PRO A 363 -23.93 18.85 -3.86
N ALA A 364 -23.60 17.73 -4.52
CA ALA A 364 -24.54 17.03 -5.40
C ALA A 364 -25.52 16.13 -4.62
N LEU A 365 -25.07 15.55 -3.50
CA LEU A 365 -25.85 14.60 -2.70
C LEU A 365 -26.77 15.26 -1.67
N GLN A 366 -26.55 16.54 -1.36
CA GLN A 366 -27.36 17.28 -0.39
C GLN A 366 -28.84 17.28 -0.76
N SER A 367 -29.67 16.93 0.22
CA SER A 367 -31.12 17.05 0.15
C SER A 367 -31.69 17.22 1.58
N PRO A 368 -32.93 17.68 1.75
CA PRO A 368 -33.55 17.80 3.07
C PRO A 368 -33.57 16.49 3.86
N ASP A 369 -33.60 15.34 3.18
CA ASP A 369 -33.78 14.01 3.76
C ASP A 369 -32.47 13.17 3.79
N THR A 370 -31.30 13.81 3.56
CA THR A 370 -30.00 13.10 3.51
C THR A 370 -29.09 13.48 4.68
N LEU A 371 -28.41 12.49 5.26
CA LEU A 371 -27.17 12.67 6.01
C LEU A 371 -25.99 12.20 5.16
N ILE A 372 -24.95 13.02 5.03
CA ILE A 372 -23.72 12.72 4.31
C ILE A 372 -22.54 12.82 5.28
N ILE A 373 -21.72 11.78 5.33
CA ILE A 373 -20.48 11.73 6.08
C ILE A 373 -19.35 11.38 5.12
N THR A 374 -18.24 12.11 5.22
CA THR A 374 -17.07 11.90 4.34
C THR A 374 -15.80 11.76 5.16
N ALA A 375 -14.92 10.87 4.73
CA ALA A 375 -13.64 10.63 5.40
C ALA A 375 -12.64 11.79 5.25
N SER A 376 -12.82 12.65 4.23
CA SER A 376 -11.97 13.83 4.05
C SER A 376 -12.71 15.02 3.46
N ALA A 377 -12.16 16.21 3.63
CA ALA A 377 -12.61 17.41 2.93
C ALA A 377 -12.38 17.32 1.41
N ALA A 378 -13.09 18.17 0.66
CA ALA A 378 -13.11 18.16 -0.81
C ALA A 378 -11.74 18.43 -1.48
N ASP A 379 -10.76 18.92 -0.73
CA ASP A 379 -9.39 19.23 -1.14
C ASP A 379 -8.31 18.48 -0.36
N LYS A 380 -8.69 17.50 0.47
CA LYS A 380 -7.78 16.70 1.32
C LYS A 380 -7.81 15.22 0.97
N THR A 381 -6.68 14.55 1.17
CA THR A 381 -6.56 13.09 1.09
C THR A 381 -7.06 12.41 2.37
N SER A 382 -7.39 11.12 2.29
CA SER A 382 -7.68 10.25 3.45
C SER A 382 -6.61 9.15 3.57
N PHE A 383 -6.48 8.53 4.74
CA PHE A 383 -5.36 7.61 5.04
C PHE A 383 -5.80 6.24 5.57
N GLY A 384 -4.85 5.30 5.60
CA GLY A 384 -5.04 3.95 6.12
C GLY A 384 -5.34 2.88 5.07
N CYS A 385 -5.07 3.12 3.78
CA CYS A 385 -5.36 2.20 2.68
C CYS A 385 -4.30 1.10 2.48
N ASN A 386 -3.67 0.60 3.56
CA ASN A 386 -2.62 -0.41 3.46
C ASN A 386 -3.25 -1.80 3.24
N SER A 387 -2.69 -2.62 2.35
CA SER A 387 -3.22 -3.96 2.03
C SER A 387 -3.27 -4.92 3.22
N GLU A 388 -2.42 -4.75 4.24
CA GLU A 388 -2.43 -5.59 5.46
C GLU A 388 -3.39 -5.07 6.55
N ALA A 389 -4.03 -3.93 6.35
CA ALA A 389 -4.93 -3.34 7.33
C ALA A 389 -6.36 -3.88 7.17
N ASP A 390 -7.00 -4.16 8.30
CA ASP A 390 -8.41 -4.56 8.33
C ASP A 390 -9.41 -3.40 8.07
N TYR A 391 -8.93 -2.17 8.21
CA TYR A 391 -9.73 -0.94 8.16
C TYR A 391 -8.89 0.25 7.72
N THR A 392 -9.51 1.18 7.00
CA THR A 392 -9.02 2.54 6.82
C THR A 392 -9.02 3.29 8.17
N TYR A 393 -8.31 4.42 8.26
CA TYR A 393 -8.31 5.20 9.51
C TYR A 393 -9.73 5.68 9.87
N PHE A 394 -10.45 6.20 8.88
CA PHE A 394 -11.82 6.65 9.10
C PHE A 394 -12.76 5.48 9.42
N GLY A 395 -12.71 4.38 8.67
CA GLY A 395 -13.57 3.22 8.91
C GLY A 395 -13.34 2.59 10.28
N ARG A 396 -12.09 2.47 10.74
CA ARG A 396 -11.77 2.02 12.10
C ARG A 396 -12.33 2.97 13.15
N ALA A 397 -12.04 4.27 13.01
CA ALA A 397 -12.46 5.26 13.99
C ALA A 397 -13.98 5.35 14.10
N PHE A 398 -14.69 5.27 12.97
CA PHE A 398 -16.14 5.41 12.91
C PHE A 398 -16.88 4.13 13.29
N PHE A 399 -16.59 2.98 12.66
CA PHE A 399 -17.38 1.75 12.84
C PHE A 399 -16.86 0.86 13.97
N ASP A 400 -15.54 0.61 14.01
CA ASP A 400 -14.92 -0.33 14.96
C ASP A 400 -14.81 0.26 16.38
N LEU A 401 -14.69 1.59 16.48
CA LEU A 401 -14.60 2.31 17.75
C LEU A 401 -15.89 3.08 18.07
N ALA A 402 -16.15 4.19 17.37
CA ALA A 402 -17.14 5.17 17.83
C ALA A 402 -18.59 4.66 17.79
N MET A 403 -19.02 3.99 16.72
CA MET A 403 -20.35 3.37 16.64
C MET A 403 -20.54 2.21 17.62
N ARG A 404 -19.46 1.71 18.24
CA ARG A 404 -19.58 0.71 19.30
C ARG A 404 -19.80 1.31 20.67
N GLU A 405 -19.33 2.52 20.89
CA GLU A 405 -19.34 3.20 22.19
C GLU A 405 -20.48 4.21 22.32
N GLN A 406 -20.90 4.81 21.20
CA GLN A 406 -21.90 5.87 21.16
C GLN A 406 -23.29 5.34 20.79
N ASP A 407 -24.32 6.10 21.17
CA ASP A 407 -25.74 5.82 20.94
C ASP A 407 -26.38 6.70 19.85
N SER A 408 -25.59 7.58 19.22
CA SER A 408 -26.00 8.39 18.07
C SER A 408 -24.89 8.52 17.02
N MET A 409 -25.30 8.66 15.76
CA MET A 409 -24.41 8.88 14.62
C MET A 409 -23.61 10.17 14.75
N LYS A 410 -24.23 11.22 15.32
CA LYS A 410 -23.55 12.50 15.52
C LYS A 410 -22.41 12.38 16.52
N MET A 411 -22.64 11.72 17.66
CA MET A 411 -21.59 11.46 18.66
C MET A 411 -20.51 10.54 18.10
N ALA A 412 -20.90 9.50 17.37
CA ALA A 412 -19.96 8.60 16.71
C ALA A 412 -19.05 9.36 15.71
N PHE A 413 -19.62 10.27 14.92
CA PHE A 413 -18.86 11.08 13.98
C PHE A 413 -17.88 12.03 14.68
N GLU A 414 -18.31 12.74 15.72
CA GLU A 414 -17.43 13.68 16.43
C GLU A 414 -16.26 12.95 17.11
N GLN A 415 -16.50 11.78 17.70
CA GLN A 415 -15.43 10.93 18.25
C GLN A 415 -14.49 10.42 17.15
N ALA A 416 -15.04 9.94 16.03
CA ALA A 416 -14.23 9.46 14.91
C ALA A 416 -13.35 10.57 14.33
N LYS A 417 -13.91 11.78 14.14
CA LYS A 417 -13.17 12.95 13.66
C LYS A 417 -11.99 13.30 14.57
N GLN A 418 -12.19 13.31 15.88
CA GLN A 418 -11.12 13.55 16.86
C GLN A 418 -10.05 12.46 16.81
N THR A 419 -10.47 11.20 16.71
CA THR A 419 -9.57 10.03 16.67
C THR A 419 -8.70 10.03 15.41
N VAL A 420 -9.31 10.23 14.24
CA VAL A 420 -8.61 10.32 12.94
C VAL A 420 -7.61 11.47 12.94
N THR A 421 -8.04 12.67 13.37
CA THR A 421 -7.16 13.84 13.46
C THR A 421 -5.94 13.56 14.34
N LYS A 422 -6.13 12.87 15.48
CA LYS A 422 -5.04 12.50 16.38
C LYS A 422 -4.07 11.51 15.73
N TRP A 423 -4.56 10.50 15.01
CA TRP A 423 -3.71 9.53 14.31
C TRP A 423 -2.92 10.18 13.18
N GLU A 424 -3.55 11.06 12.40
CA GLU A 424 -2.92 11.78 11.29
C GLU A 424 -1.83 12.74 11.79
N ILE A 425 -2.10 13.53 12.83
CA ILE A 425 -1.10 14.40 13.47
C ILE A 425 0.08 13.58 14.01
N ALA A 426 -0.20 12.42 14.62
CA ALA A 426 0.85 11.54 15.15
C ALA A 426 1.74 10.94 14.03
N GLN A 427 1.22 10.81 12.81
CA GLN A 427 1.96 10.40 11.63
C GLN A 427 2.63 11.57 10.89
N GLY A 428 2.43 12.81 11.35
CA GLY A 428 3.00 14.00 10.73
C GLY A 428 2.37 14.38 9.38
N VAL A 429 1.17 13.86 9.08
CA VAL A 429 0.44 14.18 7.84
C VAL A 429 -0.58 15.29 8.08
N GLU A 430 -0.96 15.99 7.01
CA GLU A 430 -2.05 16.96 7.06
C GLU A 430 -3.38 16.25 7.36
N PRO A 431 -4.18 16.71 8.35
CA PRO A 431 -5.44 16.07 8.68
C PRO A 431 -6.42 16.02 7.50
N SER A 432 -7.14 14.92 7.39
CA SER A 432 -8.13 14.69 6.32
C SER A 432 -9.39 15.56 6.47
N GLU A 433 -9.66 16.03 7.69
CA GLU A 433 -10.85 16.82 8.05
C GLU A 433 -12.20 16.17 7.65
N PRO A 434 -12.58 15.03 8.26
CA PRO A 434 -13.88 14.41 8.02
C PRO A 434 -15.04 15.41 8.13
N GLN A 435 -16.01 15.33 7.20
CA GLN A 435 -17.12 16.28 7.10
C GLN A 435 -18.47 15.62 7.37
N TRP A 436 -19.37 16.40 7.99
CA TRP A 436 -20.75 16.05 8.29
C TRP A 436 -21.69 17.06 7.63
N SER A 437 -22.63 16.59 6.82
CA SER A 437 -23.66 17.42 6.20
C SER A 437 -25.02 16.76 6.35
N ILE A 438 -25.95 17.43 7.03
CA ILE A 438 -27.29 16.91 7.31
C ILE A 438 -28.36 17.84 6.74
N GLY A 439 -29.36 17.25 6.09
CA GLY A 439 -30.54 17.95 5.63
C GLY A 439 -31.53 18.25 6.75
N ARG A 440 -32.31 19.32 6.59
CA ARG A 440 -33.23 19.82 7.63
C ARG A 440 -34.27 18.80 8.11
N ASN A 441 -34.80 17.96 7.22
CA ASN A 441 -35.77 16.94 7.62
C ASN A 441 -35.08 15.76 8.30
N MET A 442 -33.92 15.35 7.77
CA MET A 442 -33.11 14.29 8.39
C MET A 442 -32.63 14.71 9.78
N GLU A 443 -32.30 15.97 10.01
CA GLU A 443 -31.93 16.49 11.34
C GLU A 443 -33.05 16.31 12.38
N LEU A 444 -34.32 16.44 11.96
CA LEU A 444 -35.48 16.22 12.82
C LEU A 444 -35.84 14.74 12.97
N MET A 445 -35.62 13.94 11.93
CA MET A 445 -36.07 12.55 11.85
C MET A 445 -35.03 11.55 12.40
N LEU A 446 -33.73 11.82 12.22
CA LEU A 446 -32.65 10.91 12.59
C LEU A 446 -32.72 10.47 14.07
N PRO A 447 -32.96 11.36 15.07
CA PRO A 447 -33.07 10.93 16.47
C PRO A 447 -34.23 9.96 16.74
N GLN A 448 -35.25 9.91 15.88
CA GLN A 448 -36.37 8.97 15.98
C GLN A 448 -36.05 7.62 15.33
N LEU A 449 -35.10 7.60 14.39
CA LEU A 449 -34.68 6.42 13.64
C LEU A 449 -33.47 5.72 14.28
N GLU A 450 -32.59 6.47 14.95
CA GLU A 450 -31.39 5.98 15.64
C GLU A 450 -31.66 4.92 16.71
N PRO A 451 -32.77 4.91 17.49
CA PRO A 451 -33.05 3.84 18.43
C PRO A 451 -33.19 2.45 17.78
N TYR A 452 -33.54 2.39 16.49
CA TYR A 452 -33.59 1.14 15.72
C TYR A 452 -32.20 0.73 15.21
N LEU A 453 -31.26 1.68 15.10
CA LEU A 453 -29.87 1.42 14.75
C LEU A 453 -29.02 1.09 15.97
N PHE A 454 -29.18 1.82 17.08
CA PHE A 454 -28.49 1.62 18.36
C PHE A 454 -29.49 1.11 19.41
N PRO A 455 -29.89 -0.17 19.38
CA PRO A 455 -30.85 -0.68 20.34
C PRO A 455 -30.31 -0.53 21.76
N ASN A 456 -31.05 0.19 22.61
CA ASN A 456 -30.72 0.36 24.01
C ASN A 456 -30.65 -1.00 24.71
N GLN A 457 -29.46 -1.41 25.16
CA GLN A 457 -29.25 -2.67 25.90
C GLN A 457 -30.12 -2.80 27.16
N ARG A 458 -30.72 -1.70 27.66
CA ARG A 458 -31.62 -1.71 28.83
C ARG A 458 -32.99 -2.33 28.58
N LEU A 459 -33.44 -2.47 27.33
CA LEU A 459 -34.76 -3.06 27.01
C LEU A 459 -34.70 -4.58 26.79
N ALA A 460 -33.51 -5.15 26.62
CA ALA A 460 -33.33 -6.60 26.42
C ALA A 460 -33.36 -7.42 27.72
N SER A 461 -33.55 -6.79 28.88
CA SER A 461 -33.45 -7.44 30.20
C SER A 461 -34.78 -7.58 30.96
N GLU A 462 -35.94 -7.39 30.33
CA GLU A 462 -37.19 -7.84 30.97
C GLU A 462 -37.42 -9.33 30.65
N PRO A 463 -37.29 -10.24 31.62
CA PRO A 463 -37.71 -11.61 31.41
C PRO A 463 -39.24 -11.59 31.27
N VAL A 464 -39.72 -12.11 30.14
CA VAL A 464 -41.12 -12.48 29.97
C VAL A 464 -41.50 -13.37 31.14
N LYS A 465 -42.24 -12.82 32.12
CA LYS A 465 -42.89 -13.61 33.15
C LYS A 465 -44.01 -14.39 32.47
N THR A 466 -43.72 -15.62 32.08
CA THR A 466 -44.75 -16.63 31.85
C THR A 466 -45.51 -16.82 33.17
N GLN A 467 -46.69 -16.20 33.27
CA GLN A 467 -47.75 -16.66 34.15
C GLN A 467 -48.20 -18.00 33.60
N ASP A 468 -47.66 -19.09 34.14
CA ASP A 468 -48.30 -20.40 34.15
C ASP A 468 -47.55 -21.28 35.14
N ASN A 469 -48.15 -21.46 36.32
CA ASN A 469 -48.13 -22.67 37.14
C ASN A 469 -48.69 -22.38 38.56
N GLU A 470 -49.95 -21.97 38.64
CA GLU A 470 -50.79 -22.37 39.77
C GLU A 470 -51.41 -23.73 39.43
N HIS A 471 -50.73 -24.81 39.82
CA HIS A 471 -51.33 -26.10 40.23
C HIS A 471 -50.25 -27.21 40.24
N ALA A 472 -49.58 -27.38 41.38
CA ALA A 472 -49.14 -28.69 41.88
C ALA A 472 -48.49 -28.55 43.27
N ALA A 473 -49.25 -28.05 44.25
CA ALA A 473 -48.93 -28.29 45.65
C ALA A 473 -49.67 -29.57 46.07
N THR A 474 -49.02 -30.73 45.97
CA THR A 474 -49.14 -31.86 46.93
C THR A 474 -48.39 -33.10 46.41
N ALA A 475 -47.31 -33.47 47.11
CA ALA A 475 -47.15 -34.78 47.77
C ALA A 475 -45.69 -35.27 47.79
N LYS A 476 -45.17 -35.41 49.03
CA LYS A 476 -44.23 -36.46 49.50
C LYS A 476 -42.80 -36.43 48.92
N LYS A 477 -41.74 -36.81 49.63
CA LYS A 477 -41.39 -37.08 51.03
C LYS A 477 -39.86 -37.30 50.97
N SER A 478 -39.13 -36.97 52.03
CA SER A 478 -37.68 -37.15 52.11
C SER A 478 -37.24 -38.60 51.88
N LEU A 479 -35.99 -38.78 51.43
CA LEU A 479 -35.04 -39.77 51.95
C LEU A 479 -33.64 -39.54 51.33
N PHE A 480 -32.69 -39.29 52.22
CA PHE A 480 -31.22 -39.22 52.09
C PHE A 480 -30.59 -37.99 51.44
#